data_AF-A0A7E5VAA5-F1
#
_entry.id   AF-A0A7E5VAA5-F1
#
_cell.length_a   1.000
_cell.length_b   1.000
_cell.length_c   1.000
_cell.angle_alpha   90.00
_cell.angle_beta   90.00
_cell.angle_gamma   90.00
#
_symmetry.space_group_name_H-M   'P 1'
#
loop_
_entity.id
_entity.type
_entity.pdbx_description
1 polymer ?
#
loop_
_entity_poly.entity_id
_entity_poly.type
_entity_poly.pdbx_seq_one_letter_code
_entity_poly.pdbx_strand_id
1 'polypeptide(L)'
;MAYDSKLVELAIKLFSIDAVKFGEFTTKSGIKTPVYFDLRVIVSYPDVMESISNLLLDVTMKDLKYDHVCGVPYTALPIATILSVLTKKSMLMRRKETKAYGTKKSIEGHYKAGQTCLIVEDVVTSGSSVLETVRDLRKEGLLVTDTVIILDREQGGSKNLDSNEVQVKSLFTMSSLIDILVKNGKITEETVIKVKNYLKETQAPVIEKPLNRILLPYEKRAELAKNGIAKQLFTIMATKKTNLCLSVDLTSTTKILDLLEQVGEHVCLVKTHADIIEDYTDDFIKRIKQLADRFNFLLLEDRKYADIGHTVSLQYTKGLYKVGDWADCVTAHSLPGEGILKALNAPNGCDRGVFLLAEMSSEGNLITPDYKEATVVMASKYPELITGFVCQNIDTFKDPGLIQLTPGVQLESSKDDLGQVYNTPEKVILEKGADVIVVGRGIVAAKSPVTQAVLYKDTLWKCYLKRVSGKLE
;
A
#
# COMPACT_ATOMS: atom_id res chain seq x y z
N MET A 1 -13.39 42.97 -3.92
CA MET A 1 -13.56 44.22 -3.13
C MET A 1 -13.94 43.93 -1.67
N ALA A 2 -15.14 43.43 -1.34
CA ALA A 2 -15.49 43.16 0.07
C ALA A 2 -14.69 42.02 0.71
N TYR A 3 -14.45 40.92 -0.03
CA TYR A 3 -13.67 39.78 0.46
C TYR A 3 -12.20 40.13 0.69
N ASP A 4 -11.56 40.83 -0.26
CA ASP A 4 -10.16 41.27 -0.13
C ASP A 4 -9.96 42.20 1.07
N SER A 5 -10.93 43.09 1.34
CA SER A 5 -10.90 43.96 2.52
C SER A 5 -10.93 43.17 3.84
N LYS A 6 -11.74 42.10 3.91
CA LYS A 6 -11.80 41.23 5.09
C LYS A 6 -10.49 40.45 5.29
N LEU A 7 -9.84 40.00 4.21
CA LEU A 7 -8.54 39.34 4.29
C LEU A 7 -7.45 40.29 4.79
N VAL A 8 -7.45 41.55 4.34
CA VAL A 8 -6.51 42.57 4.84
C VAL A 8 -6.71 42.81 6.34
N GLU A 9 -7.95 42.96 6.79
CA GLU A 9 -8.26 43.13 8.21
C GLU A 9 -7.80 41.93 9.04
N LEU A 10 -8.10 40.71 8.59
CA LEU A 10 -7.69 39.49 9.28
C LEU A 10 -6.16 39.36 9.36
N ALA A 11 -5.44 39.64 8.27
CA ALA A 11 -3.96 39.60 8.27
C ALA A 11 -3.36 40.56 9.31
N ILE A 12 -3.90 41.77 9.42
CA ILE A 12 -3.47 42.76 10.42
C ILE A 12 -3.77 42.27 11.84
N LYS A 13 -4.96 41.71 12.09
CA LYS A 13 -5.32 41.16 13.40
C LYS A 13 -4.39 40.00 13.79
N LEU A 14 -4.13 39.07 12.88
CA LEU A 14 -3.22 37.93 13.10
C LEU A 14 -1.80 38.39 13.47
N PHE A 15 -1.31 39.45 12.83
CA PHE A 15 -0.04 40.06 13.21
C PHE A 15 -0.10 40.70 14.61
N SER A 16 -1.15 41.47 14.89
CA SER A 16 -1.30 42.18 16.17
C SER A 16 -1.45 41.27 17.39
N ILE A 17 -1.99 40.06 17.22
CA ILE A 17 -2.12 39.05 18.28
C ILE A 17 -0.94 38.09 18.33
N ASP A 18 0.16 38.40 17.64
CA ASP A 18 1.36 37.59 17.65
C ASP A 18 1.19 36.18 17.03
N ALA A 19 0.13 35.96 16.23
CA ALA A 19 -0.07 34.71 15.50
C ALA A 19 0.90 34.57 14.31
N VAL A 20 1.41 35.70 13.79
CA VAL A 20 2.44 35.78 12.76
C VAL A 20 3.59 36.64 13.27
N LYS A 21 4.77 36.05 13.41
CA LYS A 21 5.97 36.73 13.92
C LYS A 21 7.10 36.70 12.90
N PHE A 22 7.86 37.77 12.83
CA PHE A 22 9.04 37.89 11.97
C PHE A 22 10.29 38.11 12.82
N GLY A 23 11.38 37.48 12.43
CA GLY A 23 12.60 37.38 13.24
C GLY A 23 13.31 36.07 12.97
N GLU A 24 14.38 35.79 13.70
CA GLU A 24 15.13 34.56 13.53
C GLU A 24 14.60 33.47 14.49
N PHE A 25 13.95 32.45 13.93
CA PHE A 25 13.41 31.31 14.69
C PHE A 25 14.05 30.00 14.24
N THR A 26 14.06 29.01 15.12
CA THR A 26 14.55 27.65 14.80
C THR A 26 13.36 26.69 14.74
N THR A 27 13.20 26.02 13.60
CA THR A 27 12.17 24.99 13.42
C THR A 27 12.53 23.71 14.19
N LYS A 28 11.58 22.78 14.33
CA LYS A 28 11.82 21.47 14.97
C LYS A 28 12.92 20.65 14.28
N SER A 29 13.17 20.88 12.99
CA SER A 29 14.23 20.24 12.22
C SER A 29 15.58 20.96 12.34
N GLY A 30 15.70 22.00 13.18
CA GLY A 30 16.94 22.77 13.35
C GLY A 30 17.17 23.84 12.28
N ILE A 31 16.29 23.95 11.27
CA ILE A 31 16.41 24.94 10.19
C ILE A 31 15.98 26.31 10.72
N LYS A 32 16.80 27.35 10.46
CA LYS A 32 16.44 28.73 10.76
C LYS A 32 15.35 29.23 9.80
N THR A 33 14.38 29.96 10.32
CA THR A 33 13.29 30.55 9.53
C THR A 33 13.08 32.02 9.92
N PRO A 34 12.85 32.92 8.94
CA PRO A 34 12.61 34.34 9.20
C PRO A 34 11.18 34.64 9.69
N VAL A 35 10.31 33.61 9.73
CA VAL A 35 8.88 33.76 10.01
C VAL A 35 8.34 32.58 10.81
N TYR A 36 7.59 32.88 11.86
CA TYR A 36 6.96 31.91 12.75
C TYR A 36 5.45 32.12 12.79
N PHE A 37 4.71 31.01 12.74
CA PHE A 37 3.25 31.01 12.76
C PHE A 37 2.77 30.19 13.95
N ASP A 38 2.00 30.83 14.82
CA ASP A 38 1.39 30.18 15.97
C ASP A 38 -0.09 30.52 16.05
N LEU A 39 -0.89 29.80 15.26
CA LEU A 39 -2.33 29.95 15.27
C LEU A 39 -2.99 29.33 16.51
N ARG A 40 -2.24 28.76 17.47
CA ARG A 40 -2.83 28.34 18.75
C ARG A 40 -3.25 29.54 19.58
N VAL A 41 -2.64 30.71 19.38
CA VAL A 41 -2.97 31.92 20.13
C VAL A 41 -4.40 32.42 19.85
N ILE A 42 -4.97 32.09 18.68
CA ILE A 42 -6.29 32.59 18.24
C ILE A 42 -7.43 32.15 19.16
N VAL A 43 -7.25 31.06 19.93
CA VAL A 43 -8.27 30.58 20.87
C VAL A 43 -8.58 31.60 21.97
N SER A 44 -7.65 32.52 22.24
CA SER A 44 -7.82 33.64 23.17
C SER A 44 -8.50 34.86 22.53
N TYR A 45 -8.81 34.83 21.24
CA TYR A 45 -9.37 35.94 20.46
C TYR A 45 -10.61 35.48 19.67
N PRO A 46 -11.79 35.41 20.30
CA PRO A 46 -13.02 34.92 19.66
C PRO A 46 -13.41 35.66 18.38
N ASP A 47 -13.17 36.98 18.31
CA ASP A 47 -13.43 37.81 17.13
C ASP A 47 -12.56 37.41 15.92
N VAL A 48 -11.32 36.99 16.18
CA VAL A 48 -10.40 36.49 15.16
C VAL A 48 -10.83 35.11 14.69
N MET A 49 -11.22 34.22 15.60
CA MET A 49 -11.78 32.90 15.23
C MET A 49 -13.05 33.02 14.40
N GLU A 50 -13.95 33.95 14.76
CA GLU A 50 -15.16 34.25 13.99
C GLU A 50 -14.80 34.77 12.59
N SER A 51 -13.85 35.70 12.50
CA SER A 51 -13.39 36.26 11.21
C SER A 51 -12.82 35.17 10.29
N ILE A 52 -11.95 34.30 10.82
CA ILE A 52 -11.39 33.15 10.08
C ILE A 52 -12.51 32.22 9.62
N SER A 53 -13.42 31.84 10.53
CA SER A 53 -14.46 30.86 10.24
C SER A 53 -15.46 31.36 9.20
N ASN A 54 -15.81 32.65 9.23
CA ASN A 54 -16.67 33.27 8.22
C ASN A 54 -15.98 33.36 6.84
N LEU A 55 -14.68 33.65 6.79
CA LEU A 55 -13.92 33.64 5.54
C LEU A 55 -13.80 32.22 4.97
N LEU A 56 -13.55 31.22 5.81
CA LEU A 56 -13.55 29.82 5.39
C LEU A 56 -14.94 29.38 4.90
N LEU A 57 -16.02 29.81 5.58
CA LEU A 57 -17.40 29.55 5.13
C LEU A 57 -17.65 30.09 3.71
N ASP A 58 -17.19 31.30 3.41
CA ASP A 58 -17.32 31.90 2.08
C ASP A 58 -16.61 31.06 1.00
N VAL A 59 -15.48 30.43 1.34
CA VAL A 59 -14.74 29.50 0.47
C VAL A 59 -15.48 28.16 0.32
N THR A 60 -16.04 27.62 1.41
CA THR A 60 -16.63 26.28 1.41
C THR A 60 -18.00 26.25 0.74
N MET A 61 -18.84 27.27 0.95
CA MET A 61 -20.22 27.30 0.45
C MET A 61 -20.34 27.53 -1.05
N LYS A 62 -19.36 28.19 -1.67
CA LYS A 62 -19.41 28.49 -3.10
C LYS A 62 -19.04 27.31 -3.98
N ASP A 63 -18.09 26.52 -3.52
CA ASP A 63 -17.36 25.63 -4.45
C ASP A 63 -17.31 24.17 -4.00
N LEU A 64 -17.67 23.85 -2.75
CA LEU A 64 -17.41 22.53 -2.18
C LEU A 64 -18.71 21.84 -1.76
N LYS A 65 -18.79 20.53 -1.98
CA LYS A 65 -19.87 19.67 -1.48
C LYS A 65 -19.29 18.65 -0.51
N TYR A 66 -19.82 18.63 0.71
CA TYR A 66 -19.38 17.71 1.76
C TYR A 66 -20.50 17.44 2.76
N ASP A 67 -20.40 16.29 3.43
CA ASP A 67 -21.30 15.85 4.49
C ASP A 67 -20.78 16.23 5.89
N HIS A 68 -19.45 16.16 6.05
CA HIS A 68 -18.76 16.34 7.32
C HIS A 68 -17.60 17.33 7.22
N VAL A 69 -17.22 17.91 8.36
CA VAL A 69 -15.94 18.63 8.52
C VAL A 69 -15.05 17.90 9.52
N CYS A 70 -13.74 17.86 9.27
CA CYS A 70 -12.77 17.30 10.21
C CYS A 70 -11.57 18.25 10.35
N GLY A 71 -11.38 18.78 11.55
CA GLY A 71 -10.19 19.58 11.86
C GLY A 71 -8.98 18.69 12.10
N VAL A 72 -7.81 19.07 11.57
CA VAL A 72 -6.55 18.39 11.90
C VAL A 72 -6.16 18.71 13.36
N PRO A 73 -5.86 17.69 14.20
CA PRO A 73 -5.52 17.94 15.60
C PRO A 73 -4.18 18.67 15.78
N TYR A 74 -4.07 19.68 16.65
CA TYR A 74 -5.08 20.21 17.57
C TYR A 74 -5.57 21.62 17.18
N THR A 75 -4.73 22.41 16.50
CA THR A 75 -4.95 23.84 16.29
C THR A 75 -6.16 24.12 15.41
N ALA A 76 -6.47 23.25 14.45
CA ALA A 76 -7.61 23.45 13.56
C ALA A 76 -8.96 23.02 14.18
N LEU A 77 -8.97 22.32 15.32
CA LEU A 77 -10.21 21.84 15.94
C LEU A 77 -11.19 22.95 16.35
N PRO A 78 -10.76 24.07 16.98
CA PRO A 78 -11.67 25.18 17.30
C PRO A 78 -12.32 25.78 16.04
N ILE A 79 -11.54 25.97 14.98
CA ILE A 79 -12.04 26.52 13.71
C ILE A 79 -12.99 25.53 13.02
N ALA A 80 -12.64 24.25 12.98
CA ALA A 80 -13.53 23.21 12.46
C ALA A 80 -14.85 23.13 13.24
N THR A 81 -14.79 23.34 14.56
CA THR A 81 -15.98 23.37 15.43
C THR A 81 -16.90 24.52 15.02
N ILE A 82 -16.38 25.74 14.92
CA ILE A 82 -17.17 26.92 14.51
C ILE A 82 -17.72 26.72 13.08
N LEU A 83 -16.89 26.27 12.15
CA LEU A 83 -17.29 26.01 10.77
C LEU A 83 -18.39 24.95 10.68
N SER A 84 -18.36 23.90 11.52
CA SER A 84 -19.42 22.88 11.58
C SER A 84 -20.77 23.49 11.96
N VAL A 85 -20.77 24.41 12.92
CA VAL A 85 -21.97 25.12 13.39
C VAL A 85 -22.50 26.05 12.29
N LEU A 86 -21.62 26.85 11.68
CA LEU A 86 -22.00 27.79 10.61
C LEU A 86 -22.55 27.08 9.37
N THR A 87 -21.93 25.97 8.98
CA THR A 87 -22.31 25.19 7.78
C THR A 87 -23.48 24.23 8.04
N LYS A 88 -23.85 24.00 9.31
CA LYS A 88 -24.79 22.96 9.74
C LYS A 88 -24.40 21.56 9.26
N LYS A 89 -23.09 21.30 9.20
CA LYS A 89 -22.51 19.99 8.85
C LYS A 89 -21.89 19.39 10.10
N SER A 90 -22.03 18.08 10.30
CA SER A 90 -21.48 17.46 11.51
C SER A 90 -19.95 17.44 11.46
N MET A 91 -19.34 17.60 12.63
CA MET A 91 -17.90 17.50 12.78
C MET A 91 -17.49 16.06 13.12
N LEU A 92 -16.47 15.57 12.44
CA LEU A 92 -15.71 14.39 12.83
C LEU A 92 -14.42 14.85 13.51
N MET A 93 -13.94 14.07 14.47
CA MET A 93 -12.71 14.37 15.19
C MET A 93 -11.75 13.20 15.09
N ARG A 94 -10.64 13.41 14.36
CA ARG A 94 -9.51 12.50 14.38
C ARG A 94 -8.79 12.60 15.70
N ARG A 95 -8.40 11.47 16.27
CA ARG A 95 -7.54 11.40 17.45
C ARG A 95 -6.08 11.32 17.01
N LYS A 96 -5.19 12.04 17.69
CA LYS A 96 -3.76 11.94 17.43
C LYS A 96 -3.15 10.70 18.07
N GLU A 97 -3.58 10.36 19.29
CA GLU A 97 -3.14 9.17 20.02
C GLU A 97 -4.24 8.10 20.03
N THR A 98 -3.85 6.85 19.74
CA THR A 98 -4.75 5.69 19.83
C THR A 98 -4.78 5.22 21.29
N LYS A 99 -5.98 5.06 21.88
CA LYS A 99 -6.09 4.46 23.23
C LYS A 99 -5.65 2.99 23.19
N ALA A 100 -4.94 2.55 24.23
CA ALA A 100 -4.63 1.13 24.44
C ALA A 100 -5.87 0.28 24.82
N TYR A 101 -6.97 0.93 25.23
CA TYR A 101 -8.19 0.31 25.77
C TYR A 101 -9.46 1.00 25.23
N GLY A 102 -10.53 0.21 25.00
CA GLY A 102 -11.81 0.68 24.41
C GLY A 102 -12.00 0.30 22.94
N THR A 103 -12.89 0.98 22.23
CA THR A 103 -13.31 0.66 20.83
C THR A 103 -12.21 0.84 19.76
N LYS A 104 -10.99 1.28 20.14
CA LYS A 104 -9.83 1.53 19.26
C LYS A 104 -10.09 2.42 18.02
N LYS A 105 -11.19 3.18 18.00
CA LYS A 105 -11.55 4.07 16.89
C LYS A 105 -10.58 5.25 16.80
N SER A 106 -10.06 5.51 15.60
CA SER A 106 -9.22 6.68 15.29
C SER A 106 -10.05 7.94 15.00
N ILE A 107 -11.31 7.78 14.56
CA ILE A 107 -12.25 8.85 14.22
C ILE A 107 -13.46 8.80 15.15
N GLU A 108 -13.72 9.91 15.83
CA GLU A 108 -14.92 10.13 16.64
C GLU A 108 -16.01 10.85 15.81
N GLY A 109 -17.27 10.50 16.04
CA GLY A 109 -18.44 11.05 15.34
C GLY A 109 -19.27 9.96 14.63
N HIS A 110 -20.38 10.38 14.01
CA HIS A 110 -21.28 9.50 13.26
C HIS A 110 -21.12 9.72 11.76
N TYR A 111 -20.81 8.65 11.04
CA TYR A 111 -20.58 8.65 9.60
C TYR A 111 -20.94 7.29 8.98
N LYS A 112 -21.04 7.27 7.66
CA LYS A 112 -21.23 6.09 6.80
C LYS A 112 -20.20 6.11 5.68
N ALA A 113 -19.78 4.93 5.24
CA ALA A 113 -18.91 4.79 4.07
C ALA A 113 -19.55 5.45 2.84
N GLY A 114 -18.74 6.09 2.01
CA GLY A 114 -19.16 6.85 0.84
C GLY A 114 -19.51 8.32 1.12
N GLN A 115 -19.63 8.74 2.38
CA GLN A 115 -19.84 10.16 2.71
C GLN A 115 -18.56 10.98 2.52
N THR A 116 -18.74 12.27 2.22
CA THR A 116 -17.64 13.22 1.97
C THR A 116 -17.27 14.00 3.22
N CYS A 117 -15.97 14.12 3.49
CA CYS A 117 -15.44 14.88 4.62
C CYS A 117 -14.45 15.95 4.16
N LEU A 118 -14.75 17.21 4.47
CA LEU A 118 -13.87 18.35 4.25
C LEU A 118 -12.83 18.43 5.37
N ILE A 119 -11.56 18.58 5.04
CA ILE A 119 -10.50 18.82 6.03
C ILE A 119 -10.37 20.31 6.31
N VAL A 120 -10.17 20.66 7.58
CA VAL A 120 -9.82 22.02 8.02
C VAL A 120 -8.44 21.96 8.67
N GLU A 121 -7.51 22.77 8.18
CA GLU A 121 -6.15 22.89 8.71
C GLU A 121 -5.76 24.36 8.95
N ASP A 122 -4.85 24.61 9.88
CA ASP A 122 -4.35 25.95 10.13
C ASP A 122 -3.26 26.36 9.13
N VAL A 123 -2.17 25.61 9.07
CA VAL A 123 -0.99 25.92 8.25
C VAL A 123 -0.50 24.70 7.49
N VAL A 124 -0.27 24.85 6.19
CA VAL A 124 0.35 23.81 5.36
C VAL A 124 1.79 24.18 5.00
N THR A 125 2.74 23.34 5.45
CA THR A 125 4.14 23.34 4.98
C THR A 125 4.37 22.21 3.98
N SER A 126 4.31 20.96 4.46
CA SER A 126 4.50 19.73 3.66
C SER A 126 3.18 19.04 3.31
N GLY A 127 2.10 19.35 4.02
CA GLY A 127 0.80 18.67 3.91
C GLY A 127 0.71 17.34 4.67
N SER A 128 1.75 16.91 5.39
CA SER A 128 1.78 15.58 6.03
C SER A 128 0.67 15.36 7.04
N SER A 129 0.35 16.35 7.89
CA SER A 129 -0.70 16.22 8.92
C SER A 129 -2.10 16.13 8.32
N VAL A 130 -2.34 16.81 7.21
CA VAL A 130 -3.56 16.67 6.41
C VAL A 130 -3.61 15.27 5.79
N LEU A 131 -2.54 14.79 5.17
CA LEU A 131 -2.50 13.45 4.55
C LEU A 131 -2.67 12.30 5.54
N GLU A 132 -2.12 12.42 6.74
CA GLU A 132 -2.39 11.47 7.82
C GLU A 132 -3.87 11.42 8.18
N THR A 133 -4.52 12.58 8.22
CA THR A 133 -5.96 12.70 8.51
C THR A 133 -6.80 12.13 7.37
N VAL A 134 -6.45 12.45 6.12
CA VAL A 134 -7.04 11.89 4.91
C VAL A 134 -6.95 10.37 4.90
N ARG A 135 -5.78 9.81 5.23
CA ARG A 135 -5.58 8.36 5.29
C ARG A 135 -6.49 7.70 6.32
N ASP A 136 -6.57 8.26 7.53
CA ASP A 136 -7.36 7.68 8.61
C ASP A 136 -8.87 7.77 8.32
N LEU A 137 -9.34 8.84 7.67
CA LEU A 137 -10.73 8.96 7.21
C LEU A 137 -11.04 8.03 6.03
N ARG A 138 -10.17 7.96 5.01
CA ARG A 138 -10.33 7.05 3.86
C ARG A 138 -10.34 5.58 4.29
N LYS A 139 -9.59 5.23 5.35
CA LYS A 139 -9.60 3.88 5.95
C LYS A 139 -10.99 3.50 6.50
N GLU A 140 -11.74 4.48 7.00
CA GLU A 140 -13.12 4.30 7.47
C GLU A 140 -14.17 4.43 6.34
N GLY A 141 -13.72 4.47 5.07
CA GLY A 141 -14.58 4.52 3.89
C GLY A 141 -15.10 5.90 3.52
N LEU A 142 -14.57 6.97 4.12
CA LEU A 142 -14.95 8.34 3.78
C LEU A 142 -14.22 8.85 2.54
N LEU A 143 -14.90 9.66 1.74
CA LEU A 143 -14.33 10.37 0.59
C LEU A 143 -13.75 11.70 1.08
N VAL A 144 -12.46 11.92 0.84
CA VAL A 144 -11.76 13.16 1.21
C VAL A 144 -11.09 13.72 -0.03
N THR A 145 -11.68 14.78 -0.58
CA THR A 145 -11.30 15.39 -1.86
C THR A 145 -10.77 16.81 -1.70
N ASP A 146 -11.10 17.48 -0.59
CA ASP A 146 -10.85 18.90 -0.41
C ASP A 146 -10.34 19.18 1.01
N THR A 147 -9.47 20.19 1.10
CA THR A 147 -9.04 20.78 2.36
C THR A 147 -9.10 22.29 2.27
N VAL A 148 -9.57 22.92 3.34
CA VAL A 148 -9.53 24.38 3.50
C VAL A 148 -8.53 24.73 4.58
N ILE A 149 -7.68 25.70 4.30
CA ILE A 149 -6.55 26.06 5.16
C ILE A 149 -6.47 27.56 5.39
N ILE A 150 -5.93 27.98 6.54
CA ILE A 150 -5.75 29.42 6.79
C ILE A 150 -4.54 29.93 6.01
N LEU A 151 -3.42 29.20 6.05
CA LEU A 151 -2.17 29.61 5.40
C LEU A 151 -1.49 28.47 4.63
N ASP A 152 -1.30 28.67 3.33
CA ASP A 152 -0.30 27.93 2.55
C ASP A 152 1.07 28.60 2.69
N ARG A 153 2.07 27.88 3.20
CA ARG A 153 3.43 28.42 3.29
C ARG A 153 4.17 28.49 1.95
N GLU A 154 3.63 27.90 0.88
CA GLU A 154 4.24 27.83 -0.46
C GLU A 154 5.58 27.05 -0.48
N GLN A 155 5.68 26.05 0.40
CA GLN A 155 6.86 25.18 0.54
C GLN A 155 6.61 23.76 0.04
N GLY A 156 5.67 23.57 -0.89
CA GLY A 156 5.40 22.28 -1.55
C GLY A 156 4.20 21.49 -1.00
N GLY A 157 3.62 21.89 0.14
CA GLY A 157 2.50 21.17 0.74
C GLY A 157 1.25 21.08 -0.12
N SER A 158 0.85 22.15 -0.81
CA SER A 158 -0.30 22.11 -1.72
C SER A 158 -0.10 21.14 -2.89
N LYS A 159 1.11 21.10 -3.46
CA LYS A 159 1.46 20.12 -4.51
C LYS A 159 1.41 18.67 -4.01
N ASN A 160 1.87 18.44 -2.78
CA ASN A 160 1.80 17.11 -2.15
C ASN A 160 0.35 16.68 -1.93
N LEU A 161 -0.52 17.60 -1.52
CA LEU A 161 -1.95 17.33 -1.31
C LEU A 161 -2.66 17.06 -2.64
N ASP A 162 -2.43 17.88 -3.66
CA ASP A 162 -2.98 17.69 -5.00
C ASP A 162 -2.56 16.34 -5.60
N SER A 163 -1.28 15.96 -5.46
CA SER A 163 -0.75 14.66 -5.92
C SER A 163 -1.38 13.46 -5.20
N ASN A 164 -2.03 13.69 -4.06
CA ASN A 164 -2.76 12.69 -3.28
C ASN A 164 -4.29 12.86 -3.36
N GLU A 165 -4.76 13.57 -4.41
CA GLU A 165 -6.17 13.79 -4.73
C GLU A 165 -6.91 14.57 -3.64
N VAL A 166 -6.24 15.58 -3.07
CA VAL A 166 -6.82 16.50 -2.09
C VAL A 166 -6.56 17.93 -2.56
N GLN A 167 -7.59 18.60 -3.07
CA GLN A 167 -7.50 19.99 -3.51
C GLN A 167 -7.39 20.93 -2.32
N VAL A 168 -6.47 21.90 -2.41
CA VAL A 168 -6.23 22.89 -1.35
C VAL A 168 -6.88 24.22 -1.68
N LYS A 169 -7.61 24.77 -0.71
CA LYS A 169 -8.08 26.15 -0.74
C LYS A 169 -7.58 26.90 0.49
N SER A 170 -6.80 27.96 0.27
CA SER A 170 -6.23 28.76 1.35
C SER A 170 -6.85 30.15 1.45
N LEU A 171 -6.96 30.68 2.67
CA LEU A 171 -7.27 32.11 2.86
C LEU A 171 -6.07 32.98 2.47
N PHE A 172 -4.86 32.54 2.82
CA PHE A 172 -3.61 33.19 2.49
C PHE A 172 -2.64 32.19 1.87
N THR A 173 -1.89 32.64 0.86
CA THR A 173 -0.54 32.14 0.61
C THR A 173 0.48 32.99 1.36
N MET A 174 1.67 32.46 1.63
CA MET A 174 2.75 33.21 2.28
C MET A 174 3.02 34.53 1.55
N SER A 175 3.15 34.48 0.23
CA SER A 175 3.35 35.67 -0.61
C SER A 175 2.21 36.69 -0.46
N SER A 176 0.95 36.24 -0.46
CA SER A 176 -0.19 37.15 -0.27
C SER A 176 -0.20 37.81 1.11
N LEU A 177 0.16 37.08 2.16
CA LEU A 177 0.16 37.57 3.52
C LEU A 177 1.24 38.62 3.74
N ILE A 178 2.48 38.35 3.31
CA ILE A 178 3.58 39.31 3.44
C ILE A 178 3.33 40.58 2.63
N ASP A 179 2.74 40.46 1.43
CA ASP A 179 2.39 41.61 0.60
C ASP A 179 1.33 42.49 1.26
N ILE A 180 0.35 41.91 1.98
CA ILE A 180 -0.61 42.66 2.77
C ILE A 180 0.08 43.37 3.95
N LEU A 181 0.94 42.66 4.69
CA LEU A 181 1.58 43.20 5.89
C LEU A 181 2.54 44.35 5.57
N VAL A 182 3.31 44.28 4.48
CA VAL A 182 4.23 45.36 4.08
C VAL A 182 3.46 46.60 3.60
N LYS A 183 2.40 46.42 2.80
CA LYS A 183 1.54 47.53 2.33
C LYS A 183 0.86 48.28 3.47
N ASN A 184 0.64 47.62 4.60
CA ASN A 184 0.03 48.19 5.81
C ASN A 184 1.06 48.57 6.89
N GLY A 185 2.35 48.63 6.54
CA GLY A 185 3.42 49.09 7.43
C GLY A 185 3.68 48.20 8.66
N LYS A 186 3.27 46.93 8.61
CA LYS A 186 3.48 45.96 9.71
C LYS A 186 4.85 45.30 9.68
N ILE A 187 5.46 45.22 8.49
CA ILE A 187 6.80 44.68 8.28
C ILE A 187 7.59 45.57 7.30
N THR A 188 8.91 45.41 7.29
CA THR A 188 9.81 46.13 6.38
C THR A 188 10.01 45.38 5.05
N GLU A 189 10.40 46.09 3.99
CA GLU A 189 10.79 45.49 2.71
C GLU A 189 11.97 44.50 2.86
N GLU A 190 12.89 44.76 3.78
CA GLU A 190 13.98 43.84 4.12
C GLU A 190 13.44 42.49 4.62
N THR A 191 12.39 42.52 5.45
CA THR A 191 11.73 41.31 5.96
C THR A 191 11.09 40.52 4.83
N VAL A 192 10.44 41.20 3.89
CA VAL A 192 9.83 40.58 2.70
C VAL A 192 10.89 39.83 1.88
N ILE A 193 12.05 40.45 1.64
CA ILE A 193 13.16 39.83 0.90
C ILE A 193 13.66 38.58 1.63
N LYS A 194 13.87 38.65 2.96
CA LYS A 194 14.30 37.50 3.77
C LYS A 194 13.32 36.33 3.67
N VAL A 195 12.02 36.59 3.77
CA VAL A 195 10.99 35.54 3.65
C VAL A 195 10.98 34.96 2.23
N LYS A 196 11.00 35.78 1.18
CA LYS A 196 11.01 35.31 -0.22
C LYS A 196 12.23 34.43 -0.53
N ASN A 197 13.41 34.77 -0.01
CA ASN A 197 14.61 33.93 -0.17
C ASN A 197 14.47 32.61 0.57
N TYR A 198 14.01 32.64 1.83
CA TYR A 198 13.77 31.44 2.62
C TYR A 198 12.81 30.45 1.94
N LEU A 199 11.71 30.94 1.34
CA LEU A 199 10.75 30.09 0.63
C LEU A 199 11.38 29.41 -0.59
N LYS A 200 12.25 30.11 -1.33
CA LYS A 200 12.96 29.51 -2.48
C LYS A 200 13.96 28.45 -2.06
N GLU A 201 14.67 28.67 -0.97
CA GLU A 201 15.74 27.79 -0.50
C GLU A 201 15.22 26.58 0.29
N THR A 202 14.06 26.72 0.95
CA THR A 202 13.52 25.69 1.84
C THR A 202 12.20 25.15 1.29
N GLN A 203 12.25 23.99 0.64
CA GLN A 203 11.08 23.24 0.18
C GLN A 203 10.89 21.97 1.03
N ALA A 204 9.64 21.61 1.29
CA ALA A 204 9.29 20.36 1.94
C ALA A 204 9.58 19.17 1.00
N PRO A 205 9.87 17.98 1.55
CA PRO A 205 10.01 16.77 0.74
C PRO A 205 8.70 16.45 0.00
N VAL A 206 8.85 15.90 -1.19
CA VAL A 206 7.72 15.37 -1.96
C VAL A 206 7.13 14.17 -1.22
N ILE A 207 5.81 14.14 -1.03
CA ILE A 207 5.10 13.02 -0.42
C ILE A 207 4.44 12.21 -1.53
N GLU A 208 5.09 11.13 -1.94
CA GLU A 208 4.60 10.25 -3.01
C GLU A 208 3.29 9.54 -2.61
N LYS A 209 2.39 9.39 -3.58
CA LYS A 209 1.17 8.59 -3.43
C LYS A 209 1.55 7.13 -3.19
N PRO A 210 0.90 6.41 -2.25
CA PRO A 210 1.12 4.98 -2.11
C PRO A 210 0.81 4.26 -3.42
N LEU A 211 1.79 3.54 -3.95
CA LEU A 211 1.63 2.76 -5.17
C LEU A 211 0.55 1.69 -4.98
N ASN A 212 -0.40 1.63 -5.90
CA ASN A 212 -1.41 0.58 -5.90
C ASN A 212 -0.89 -0.64 -6.69
N ARG A 213 -0.43 -1.68 -5.98
CA ARG A 213 0.20 -2.86 -6.60
C ARG A 213 -0.66 -3.53 -7.67
N ILE A 214 -1.99 -3.51 -7.54
CA ILE A 214 -2.87 -4.21 -8.49
C ILE A 214 -2.98 -3.51 -9.85
N LEU A 215 -2.73 -2.20 -9.88
CA LEU A 215 -2.76 -1.39 -11.11
C LEU A 215 -1.39 -1.29 -11.78
N LEU A 216 -0.33 -1.78 -11.13
CA LEU A 216 1.01 -1.72 -11.70
C LEU A 216 1.27 -2.91 -12.64
N PRO A 217 1.81 -2.67 -13.85
CA PRO A 217 2.30 -3.73 -14.71
C PRO A 217 3.41 -4.56 -14.04
N TYR A 218 3.57 -5.82 -14.44
CA TYR A 218 4.57 -6.71 -13.83
C TYR A 218 6.00 -6.21 -14.07
N GLU A 219 6.25 -5.58 -15.20
CA GLU A 219 7.53 -4.92 -15.53
C GLU A 219 7.88 -3.84 -14.49
N LYS A 220 6.90 -3.02 -14.09
CA LYS A 220 7.09 -1.99 -13.06
C LYS A 220 7.22 -2.56 -11.66
N ARG A 221 6.54 -3.67 -11.39
CA ARG A 221 6.70 -4.36 -10.11
C ARG A 221 8.06 -5.07 -9.99
N ALA A 222 8.62 -5.55 -11.10
CA ALA A 222 9.97 -6.09 -11.13
C ALA A 222 11.04 -5.06 -10.74
N GLU A 223 10.86 -3.79 -11.13
CA GLU A 223 11.75 -2.68 -10.73
C GLU A 223 11.68 -2.39 -9.20
N LEU A 224 10.56 -2.71 -8.56
CA LEU A 224 10.28 -2.43 -7.15
C LEU A 224 10.56 -3.64 -6.24
N ALA A 225 10.73 -4.83 -6.80
CA ALA A 225 10.99 -6.06 -6.06
C ALA A 225 12.38 -6.05 -5.42
N LYS A 226 12.43 -6.28 -4.11
CA LYS A 226 13.67 -6.37 -3.33
C LYS A 226 14.30 -7.77 -3.39
N ASN A 227 13.46 -8.81 -3.44
CA ASN A 227 13.90 -10.20 -3.61
C ASN A 227 14.20 -10.50 -5.08
N GLY A 228 15.37 -11.07 -5.37
CA GLY A 228 15.80 -11.42 -6.73
C GLY A 228 14.87 -12.39 -7.45
N ILE A 229 14.33 -13.38 -6.71
CA ILE A 229 13.37 -14.36 -7.24
C ILE A 229 12.04 -13.69 -7.62
N ALA A 230 11.53 -12.77 -6.81
CA ALA A 230 10.32 -12.00 -7.15
C ALA A 230 10.52 -11.18 -8.43
N LYS A 231 11.66 -10.50 -8.56
CA LYS A 231 12.04 -9.74 -9.75
C LYS A 231 12.09 -10.63 -11.00
N GLN A 232 12.73 -11.79 -10.90
CA GLN A 232 12.82 -12.75 -11.99
C GLN A 232 11.43 -13.28 -12.37
N LEU A 233 10.60 -13.63 -11.38
CA LEU A 233 9.26 -14.13 -11.63
C LEU A 233 8.38 -13.10 -12.35
N PHE A 234 8.37 -11.83 -11.91
CA PHE A 234 7.67 -10.77 -12.63
C PHE A 234 8.17 -10.60 -14.07
N THR A 235 9.49 -10.70 -14.28
CA THR A 235 10.11 -10.60 -15.61
C THR A 235 9.66 -11.74 -16.53
N ILE A 236 9.62 -12.98 -16.01
CA ILE A 236 9.11 -14.15 -16.72
C ILE A 236 7.64 -13.94 -17.07
N MET A 237 6.83 -13.49 -16.11
CA MET A 237 5.39 -13.29 -16.30
C MET A 237 5.11 -12.27 -17.40
N ALA A 238 5.80 -11.13 -17.37
CA ALA A 238 5.72 -10.09 -18.40
C ALA A 238 6.14 -10.60 -19.78
N THR A 239 7.30 -11.26 -19.87
CA THR A 239 7.89 -11.71 -21.13
C THR A 239 7.06 -12.82 -21.78
N LYS A 240 6.67 -13.83 -21.01
CA LYS A 240 5.90 -14.99 -21.51
C LYS A 240 4.40 -14.74 -21.56
N LYS A 241 3.93 -13.60 -21.05
CA LYS A 241 2.51 -13.25 -20.89
C LYS A 241 1.74 -14.36 -20.18
N THR A 242 2.26 -14.78 -19.03
CA THR A 242 1.63 -15.80 -18.19
C THR A 242 1.79 -15.48 -16.72
N ASN A 243 0.71 -15.71 -15.98
CA ASN A 243 0.64 -15.67 -14.53
C ASN A 243 0.18 -17.02 -13.96
N LEU A 244 0.36 -18.09 -14.75
CA LEU A 244 -0.01 -19.45 -14.40
C LEU A 244 1.15 -20.16 -13.68
N CYS A 245 0.86 -20.63 -12.47
CA CYS A 245 1.66 -21.62 -11.77
C CYS A 245 1.02 -23.01 -11.91
N LEU A 246 1.79 -23.99 -12.41
CA LEU A 246 1.32 -25.36 -12.50
C LEU A 246 1.68 -26.15 -11.24
N SER A 247 0.67 -26.72 -10.59
CA SER A 247 0.83 -27.69 -9.50
C SER A 247 0.97 -29.10 -10.08
N VAL A 248 2.19 -29.63 -10.11
CA VAL A 248 2.48 -30.97 -10.64
C VAL A 248 2.37 -32.04 -9.56
N ASP A 249 1.16 -32.22 -9.04
CA ASP A 249 0.86 -33.20 -7.98
C ASP A 249 0.76 -34.62 -8.55
N LEU A 250 1.88 -35.14 -9.04
CA LEU A 250 2.05 -36.47 -9.64
C LEU A 250 3.12 -37.26 -8.87
N THR A 251 2.98 -38.59 -8.82
CA THR A 251 3.87 -39.46 -8.03
C THR A 251 5.03 -40.08 -8.83
N SER A 252 5.09 -39.85 -10.15
CA SER A 252 6.13 -40.43 -11.02
C SER A 252 6.93 -39.34 -11.74
N THR A 253 8.26 -39.43 -11.65
CA THR A 253 9.20 -38.50 -12.30
C THR A 253 8.98 -38.43 -13.82
N THR A 254 8.77 -39.57 -14.47
CA THR A 254 8.53 -39.63 -15.93
C THR A 254 7.28 -38.84 -16.32
N LYS A 255 6.18 -39.05 -15.60
CA LYS A 255 4.92 -38.32 -15.85
C LYS A 255 5.06 -36.81 -15.63
N ILE A 256 5.84 -36.41 -14.61
CA ILE A 256 6.12 -34.98 -14.37
C ILE A 256 6.90 -34.39 -15.53
N LEU A 257 8.00 -35.04 -15.94
CA LEU A 257 8.85 -34.54 -17.04
C LEU A 257 8.09 -34.48 -18.36
N ASP A 258 7.33 -35.51 -18.71
CA ASP A 258 6.51 -35.56 -19.93
C ASP A 258 5.42 -34.48 -19.95
N LEU A 259 4.83 -34.18 -18.78
CA LEU A 259 3.88 -33.08 -18.64
C LEU A 259 4.58 -31.73 -18.85
N LEU A 260 5.74 -31.53 -18.22
CA LEU A 260 6.48 -30.27 -18.32
C LEU A 260 7.04 -29.99 -19.71
N GLU A 261 7.43 -31.02 -20.47
CA GLU A 261 7.76 -30.87 -21.90
C GLU A 261 6.58 -30.34 -22.72
N GLN A 262 5.34 -30.68 -22.36
CA GLN A 262 4.15 -30.23 -23.06
C GLN A 262 3.67 -28.83 -22.63
N VAL A 263 3.87 -28.44 -21.37
CA VAL A 263 3.22 -27.25 -20.79
C VAL A 263 4.19 -26.16 -20.34
N GLY A 264 5.50 -26.44 -20.30
CA GLY A 264 6.52 -25.56 -19.73
C GLY A 264 6.53 -24.16 -20.36
N GLU A 265 6.27 -24.04 -21.66
CA GLU A 265 6.20 -22.75 -22.36
C GLU A 265 5.04 -21.84 -21.89
N HIS A 266 4.03 -22.40 -21.23
CA HIS A 266 2.82 -21.68 -20.84
C HIS A 266 2.78 -21.24 -19.36
N VAL A 267 3.74 -21.68 -18.55
CA VAL A 267 3.76 -21.43 -17.10
C VAL A 267 4.88 -20.47 -16.71
N CYS A 268 4.68 -19.67 -15.66
CA CYS A 268 5.76 -18.84 -15.08
C CYS A 268 6.45 -19.54 -13.89
N LEU A 269 5.75 -20.46 -13.24
CA LEU A 269 6.17 -21.14 -12.02
C LEU A 269 5.66 -22.59 -12.06
N VAL A 270 6.48 -23.53 -11.60
CA VAL A 270 6.09 -24.93 -11.43
C VAL A 270 6.20 -25.25 -9.94
N LYS A 271 5.09 -25.67 -9.35
CA LYS A 271 4.99 -26.07 -7.96
C LYS A 271 5.04 -27.59 -7.83
N THR A 272 6.00 -28.08 -7.05
CA THR A 272 6.19 -29.51 -6.77
C THR A 272 5.79 -29.86 -5.33
N HIS A 273 5.59 -31.16 -5.11
CA HIS A 273 5.67 -31.82 -3.82
C HIS A 273 6.68 -32.96 -3.98
N ALA A 274 7.95 -32.70 -3.67
CA ALA A 274 9.01 -33.70 -3.90
C ALA A 274 8.80 -34.96 -3.07
N ASP A 275 8.10 -34.82 -1.94
CA ASP A 275 7.85 -35.88 -0.95
C ASP A 275 6.75 -36.88 -1.32
N ILE A 276 5.99 -36.63 -2.40
CA ILE A 276 5.01 -37.59 -2.93
C ILE A 276 5.53 -38.38 -4.15
N ILE A 277 6.76 -38.09 -4.61
CA ILE A 277 7.36 -38.73 -5.78
C ILE A 277 7.98 -40.07 -5.36
N GLU A 278 7.49 -41.17 -5.92
CA GLU A 278 7.88 -42.53 -5.54
C GLU A 278 9.25 -42.93 -6.09
N ASP A 279 9.62 -42.40 -7.26
CA ASP A 279 10.85 -42.69 -8.02
C ASP A 279 11.83 -41.49 -8.03
N TYR A 280 11.88 -40.71 -6.95
CA TYR A 280 12.72 -39.52 -6.82
C TYR A 280 14.22 -39.83 -6.95
N THR A 281 14.94 -39.08 -7.81
CA THR A 281 16.38 -39.24 -8.03
C THR A 281 17.08 -37.90 -8.28
N ASP A 282 18.40 -37.87 -8.14
CA ASP A 282 19.22 -36.71 -8.52
C ASP A 282 19.14 -36.42 -10.03
N ASP A 283 18.89 -37.44 -10.89
CA ASP A 283 18.70 -37.25 -12.33
C ASP A 283 17.42 -36.49 -12.64
N PHE A 284 16.33 -36.79 -11.91
CA PHE A 284 15.08 -36.04 -12.02
C PHE A 284 15.30 -34.55 -11.73
N ILE A 285 16.05 -34.21 -10.69
CA ILE A 285 16.36 -32.81 -10.37
C ILE A 285 17.20 -32.13 -11.47
N LYS A 286 18.16 -32.84 -12.07
CA LYS A 286 18.91 -32.28 -13.21
C LYS A 286 17.99 -31.99 -14.39
N ARG A 287 17.09 -32.92 -14.72
CA ARG A 287 16.17 -32.81 -15.85
C ARG A 287 15.12 -31.71 -15.63
N ILE A 288 14.52 -31.61 -14.44
CA ILE A 288 13.53 -30.56 -14.19
C ILE A 288 14.15 -29.16 -14.23
N LYS A 289 15.40 -29.01 -13.78
CA LYS A 289 16.16 -27.74 -13.93
C LYS A 289 16.45 -27.42 -15.40
N GLN A 290 16.83 -28.41 -16.21
CA GLN A 290 17.00 -28.21 -17.65
C GLN A 290 15.71 -27.74 -18.33
N LEU A 291 14.55 -28.27 -17.91
CA LEU A 291 13.25 -27.81 -18.41
C LEU A 291 12.93 -26.40 -17.93
N ALA A 292 13.22 -26.07 -16.67
CA ALA A 292 13.05 -24.73 -16.11
C ALA A 292 13.87 -23.68 -16.88
N ASP A 293 15.14 -23.99 -17.17
CA ASP A 293 16.01 -23.14 -17.98
C ASP A 293 15.52 -23.02 -19.42
N ARG A 294 15.20 -24.16 -20.07
CA ARG A 294 14.76 -24.20 -21.48
C ARG A 294 13.46 -23.43 -21.70
N PHE A 295 12.48 -23.63 -20.84
CA PHE A 295 11.16 -23.03 -20.97
C PHE A 295 11.01 -21.73 -20.18
N ASN A 296 12.03 -21.30 -19.44
CA ASN A 296 12.04 -20.09 -18.64
C ASN A 296 10.87 -20.03 -17.65
N PHE A 297 10.85 -20.95 -16.69
CA PHE A 297 9.97 -20.92 -15.52
C PHE A 297 10.79 -21.16 -14.24
N LEU A 298 10.25 -20.79 -13.08
CA LEU A 298 10.88 -21.05 -11.79
C LEU A 298 10.32 -22.30 -11.12
N LEU A 299 11.08 -22.86 -10.17
CA LEU A 299 10.70 -24.01 -9.35
C LEU A 299 10.31 -23.57 -7.93
N LEU A 300 9.09 -23.93 -7.54
CA LEU A 300 8.57 -23.77 -6.18
C LEU A 300 8.39 -25.15 -5.54
N GLU A 301 9.13 -25.45 -4.49
CA GLU A 301 8.83 -26.61 -3.67
C GLU A 301 7.82 -26.22 -2.57
N ASP A 302 6.61 -26.75 -2.64
CA ASP A 302 5.53 -26.42 -1.71
C ASP A 302 5.60 -27.24 -0.42
N ARG A 303 6.75 -27.15 0.25
CA ARG A 303 7.08 -27.97 1.42
C ARG A 303 6.34 -27.57 2.70
N LYS A 304 5.81 -26.34 2.75
CA LYS A 304 5.13 -25.73 3.91
C LYS A 304 5.89 -25.94 5.22
N TYR A 305 7.16 -25.53 5.25
CA TYR A 305 7.98 -25.65 6.46
C TYR A 305 7.27 -25.02 7.67
N ALA A 306 7.23 -25.73 8.80
CA ALA A 306 6.46 -25.33 9.98
C ALA A 306 7.08 -25.80 11.29
N ASP A 307 8.42 -25.85 11.34
CA ASP A 307 9.19 -26.28 12.51
C ASP A 307 10.18 -25.19 12.95
N ILE A 308 10.86 -25.39 14.08
CA ILE A 308 11.90 -24.50 14.57
C ILE A 308 13.07 -24.41 13.59
N GLY A 309 13.78 -23.27 13.61
CA GLY A 309 14.79 -22.94 12.61
C GLY A 309 15.87 -24.00 12.41
N HIS A 310 16.40 -24.60 13.48
CA HIS A 310 17.46 -25.62 13.33
C HIS A 310 16.97 -26.85 12.55
N THR A 311 15.78 -27.36 12.88
CA THR A 311 15.18 -28.50 12.18
C THR A 311 14.90 -28.16 10.73
N VAL A 312 14.32 -26.98 10.47
CA VAL A 312 14.04 -26.54 9.09
C VAL A 312 15.33 -26.40 8.27
N SER A 313 16.42 -25.91 8.87
CA SER A 313 17.72 -25.84 8.18
C SER A 313 18.19 -27.21 7.69
N LEU A 314 18.02 -28.26 8.51
CA LEU A 314 18.35 -29.62 8.12
C LEU A 314 17.37 -30.18 7.07
N GLN A 315 16.06 -29.95 7.24
CA GLN A 315 15.05 -30.38 6.26
C GLN A 315 15.23 -29.70 4.89
N TYR A 316 15.74 -28.48 4.88
CA TYR A 316 15.96 -27.70 3.66
C TYR A 316 17.27 -28.08 2.97
N THR A 317 18.36 -28.30 3.71
CA THR A 317 19.71 -28.47 3.14
C THR A 317 20.22 -29.91 3.13
N LYS A 318 19.56 -30.84 3.82
CA LYS A 318 19.99 -32.24 3.98
C LYS A 318 18.88 -33.20 3.53
N GLY A 319 19.04 -34.46 3.93
CA GLY A 319 18.10 -35.54 3.60
C GLY A 319 18.17 -35.94 2.13
N LEU A 320 17.15 -36.69 1.71
CA LEU A 320 17.01 -37.18 0.34
C LEU A 320 16.76 -36.03 -0.65
N TYR A 321 15.91 -35.07 -0.29
CA TYR A 321 15.40 -34.07 -1.23
C TYR A 321 16.33 -32.87 -1.44
N LYS A 322 17.13 -32.49 -0.42
CA LYS A 322 18.04 -31.32 -0.44
C LYS A 322 17.42 -30.11 -1.16
N VAL A 323 16.22 -29.73 -0.75
CA VAL A 323 15.37 -28.73 -1.44
C VAL A 323 16.12 -27.43 -1.74
N GLY A 324 16.97 -26.99 -0.81
CA GLY A 324 17.76 -25.77 -0.96
C GLY A 324 18.82 -25.79 -2.05
N ASP A 325 19.11 -26.95 -2.66
CA ASP A 325 20.06 -27.06 -3.77
C ASP A 325 19.41 -26.78 -5.14
N TRP A 326 18.09 -26.93 -5.26
CA TRP A 326 17.42 -26.92 -6.56
C TRP A 326 16.17 -26.04 -6.66
N ALA A 327 15.43 -25.82 -5.57
CA ALA A 327 14.24 -24.98 -5.62
C ALA A 327 14.63 -23.50 -5.64
N ASP A 328 14.02 -22.72 -6.54
CA ASP A 328 14.19 -21.26 -6.57
C ASP A 328 13.45 -20.62 -5.38
N CYS A 329 12.28 -21.17 -5.05
CA CYS A 329 11.50 -20.75 -3.91
C CYS A 329 10.83 -21.90 -3.16
N VAL A 330 10.46 -21.64 -1.90
CA VAL A 330 9.76 -22.60 -1.03
C VAL A 330 8.58 -21.94 -0.30
N THR A 331 7.65 -22.75 0.20
CA THR A 331 6.59 -22.28 1.10
C THR A 331 6.91 -22.55 2.58
N ALA A 332 6.52 -21.62 3.46
CA ALA A 332 6.70 -21.75 4.91
C ALA A 332 5.54 -21.13 5.69
N HIS A 333 5.18 -21.73 6.82
CA HIS A 333 4.31 -21.12 7.82
C HIS A 333 5.11 -20.17 8.72
N SER A 334 4.47 -19.08 9.15
CA SER A 334 5.02 -18.17 10.17
C SER A 334 4.81 -18.66 11.61
N LEU A 335 4.10 -19.79 11.78
CA LEU A 335 3.71 -20.36 13.07
C LEU A 335 4.88 -20.49 14.07
N PRO A 336 6.07 -20.97 13.68
CA PRO A 336 7.21 -21.12 14.61
C PRO A 336 7.94 -19.82 14.95
N GLY A 337 7.57 -18.71 14.30
CA GLY A 337 8.24 -17.41 14.42
C GLY A 337 9.51 -17.28 13.56
N GLU A 338 10.24 -16.18 13.73
CA GLU A 338 11.31 -15.71 12.83
C GLU A 338 12.49 -16.66 12.63
N GLY A 339 12.70 -17.61 13.55
CA GLY A 339 13.78 -18.60 13.45
C GLY A 339 13.73 -19.41 12.15
N ILE A 340 12.54 -19.67 11.62
CA ILE A 340 12.37 -20.40 10.35
C ILE A 340 12.93 -19.63 9.15
N LEU A 341 12.74 -18.30 9.10
CA LEU A 341 13.25 -17.48 8.00
C LEU A 341 14.78 -17.40 8.05
N LYS A 342 15.36 -17.29 9.25
CA LYS A 342 16.82 -17.34 9.41
C LYS A 342 17.41 -18.65 8.88
N ALA A 343 16.71 -19.76 9.06
CA ALA A 343 17.12 -21.07 8.57
C ALA A 343 17.02 -21.20 7.05
N LEU A 344 15.97 -20.63 6.45
CA LEU A 344 15.76 -20.61 5.00
C LEU A 344 16.64 -19.58 4.28
N ASN A 345 17.19 -18.60 5.00
CA ASN A 345 18.10 -17.57 4.50
C ASN A 345 19.57 -18.02 4.37
N ALA A 346 19.89 -19.31 4.60
CA ALA A 346 21.26 -19.80 4.72
C ALA A 346 22.02 -19.89 3.36
N PRO A 347 23.37 -20.00 3.34
CA PRO A 347 24.30 -18.90 3.09
C PRO A 347 25.04 -19.03 1.73
N ASN A 348 24.54 -19.84 0.79
CA ASN A 348 25.30 -20.25 -0.40
C ASN A 348 25.38 -19.18 -1.51
N GLY A 349 25.00 -17.93 -1.24
CA GLY A 349 25.12 -16.82 -2.20
C GLY A 349 24.20 -16.92 -3.44
N CYS A 350 23.24 -17.86 -3.44
CA CYS A 350 22.21 -17.95 -4.47
C CYS A 350 20.96 -17.18 -4.00
N ASP A 351 20.36 -16.41 -4.90
CA ASP A 351 19.04 -15.83 -4.67
C ASP A 351 18.02 -16.95 -4.41
N ARG A 352 17.28 -16.83 -3.31
CA ARG A 352 16.23 -17.77 -2.90
C ARG A 352 14.98 -17.00 -2.54
N GLY A 353 13.84 -17.66 -2.69
CA GLY A 353 12.53 -17.09 -2.44
C GLY A 353 11.74 -17.83 -1.38
N VAL A 354 11.06 -17.10 -0.50
CA VAL A 354 10.09 -17.68 0.43
C VAL A 354 8.70 -17.08 0.19
N PHE A 355 7.72 -17.95 0.02
CA PHE A 355 6.30 -17.61 0.12
C PHE A 355 5.78 -17.98 1.50
N LEU A 356 5.43 -16.98 2.31
CA LEU A 356 4.81 -17.23 3.61
C LEU A 356 3.31 -17.50 3.46
N LEU A 357 2.80 -18.50 4.19
CA LEU A 357 1.37 -18.77 4.22
C LEU A 357 0.67 -17.75 5.12
N ALA A 358 0.01 -16.77 4.51
CA ALA A 358 -0.74 -15.72 5.20
C ALA A 358 -2.26 -15.96 5.19
N GLU A 359 -2.76 -16.73 4.22
CA GLU A 359 -4.15 -17.22 4.16
C GLU A 359 -4.18 -18.58 3.44
N MET A 360 -5.24 -19.37 3.62
CA MET A 360 -5.40 -20.67 2.96
C MET A 360 -6.78 -20.80 2.28
N SER A 361 -6.83 -21.61 1.22
CA SER A 361 -8.06 -21.88 0.46
C SER A 361 -8.95 -22.97 1.06
N SER A 362 -8.44 -23.72 2.04
CA SER A 362 -9.17 -24.81 2.66
C SER A 362 -10.24 -24.32 3.63
N GLU A 363 -11.38 -25.00 3.62
CA GLU A 363 -12.46 -24.79 4.57
C GLU A 363 -12.00 -25.13 6.00
N GLY A 364 -12.36 -24.29 6.98
CA GLY A 364 -12.03 -24.52 8.40
C GLY A 364 -10.57 -24.26 8.81
N ASN A 365 -9.75 -23.63 7.95
CA ASN A 365 -8.37 -23.30 8.32
C ASN A 365 -8.30 -22.34 9.52
N LEU A 366 -7.22 -22.45 10.30
CA LEU A 366 -7.04 -21.71 11.57
C LEU A 366 -6.26 -20.38 11.39
N ILE A 367 -6.06 -19.92 10.16
CA ILE A 367 -5.39 -18.65 9.92
C ILE A 367 -6.35 -17.49 10.19
N THR A 368 -6.16 -16.84 11.34
CA THR A 368 -6.94 -15.68 11.77
C THR A 368 -6.42 -14.38 11.16
N PRO A 369 -7.20 -13.28 11.22
CA PRO A 369 -6.70 -11.95 10.85
C PRO A 369 -5.44 -11.53 11.60
N ASP A 370 -5.33 -11.85 12.89
CA ASP A 370 -4.15 -11.53 13.71
C ASP A 370 -2.92 -12.34 13.27
N TYR A 371 -3.10 -13.63 12.94
CA TYR A 371 -2.02 -14.46 12.38
C TYR A 371 -1.53 -13.89 11.06
N LYS A 372 -2.45 -13.48 10.18
CA LYS A 372 -2.12 -12.83 8.90
C LYS A 372 -1.31 -11.56 9.11
N GLU A 373 -1.75 -10.67 10.00
CA GLU A 373 -1.04 -9.44 10.31
C GLU A 373 0.37 -9.72 10.86
N ALA A 374 0.49 -10.65 11.82
CA ALA A 374 1.78 -11.07 12.36
C ALA A 374 2.71 -11.64 11.27
N THR A 375 2.16 -12.41 10.34
CA THR A 375 2.90 -12.99 9.19
C THR A 375 3.46 -11.91 8.28
N VAL A 376 2.66 -10.88 7.96
CA VAL A 376 3.08 -9.76 7.11
C VAL A 376 4.11 -8.89 7.81
N VAL A 377 3.95 -8.64 9.11
CA VAL A 377 4.94 -7.92 9.93
C VAL A 377 6.27 -8.68 9.97
N MET A 378 6.23 -10.00 10.19
CA MET A 378 7.41 -10.86 10.16
C MET A 378 8.11 -10.80 8.79
N ALA A 379 7.35 -10.88 7.69
CA ALA A 379 7.89 -10.79 6.34
C ALA A 379 8.64 -9.49 6.04
N SER A 380 8.12 -8.34 6.52
CA SER A 380 8.72 -7.03 6.27
C SER A 380 10.14 -6.86 6.83
N LYS A 381 10.56 -7.73 7.77
CA LYS A 381 11.92 -7.75 8.34
C LYS A 381 12.93 -8.46 7.45
N TYR A 382 12.47 -9.20 6.43
CA TYR A 382 13.29 -10.02 5.54
C TYR A 382 13.03 -9.71 4.05
N PRO A 383 13.11 -8.43 3.62
CA PRO A 383 12.68 -8.01 2.29
C PRO A 383 13.46 -8.65 1.13
N GLU A 384 14.69 -9.08 1.36
CA GLU A 384 15.53 -9.72 0.34
C GLU A 384 15.24 -11.22 0.20
N LEU A 385 14.59 -11.84 1.20
CA LEU A 385 14.27 -13.28 1.21
C LEU A 385 12.82 -13.55 0.80
N ILE A 386 11.88 -12.68 1.19
CA ILE A 386 10.45 -12.91 0.95
C ILE A 386 10.10 -12.57 -0.50
N THR A 387 9.65 -13.57 -1.24
CA THR A 387 9.12 -13.41 -2.59
C THR A 387 7.67 -12.94 -2.57
N GLY A 388 6.91 -13.37 -1.56
CA GLY A 388 5.50 -13.03 -1.45
C GLY A 388 4.77 -13.87 -0.43
N PHE A 389 3.45 -14.02 -0.65
CA PHE A 389 2.58 -14.76 0.25
C PHE A 389 1.71 -15.75 -0.52
N VAL A 390 1.48 -16.91 0.10
CA VAL A 390 0.30 -17.72 -0.22
C VAL A 390 -0.89 -17.05 0.45
N CYS A 391 -1.79 -16.46 -0.34
CA CYS A 391 -3.00 -15.82 0.18
C CYS A 391 -4.14 -15.70 -0.85
N GLN A 392 -5.30 -15.27 -0.38
CA GLN A 392 -6.57 -15.26 -1.12
C GLN A 392 -7.15 -13.86 -1.31
N ASN A 393 -6.70 -12.84 -0.58
CA ASN A 393 -7.30 -11.50 -0.61
C ASN A 393 -6.30 -10.40 -0.96
N ILE A 394 -6.82 -9.36 -1.63
CA ILE A 394 -6.05 -8.22 -2.11
C ILE A 394 -5.35 -7.45 -0.98
N ASP A 395 -6.02 -7.36 0.18
CA ASP A 395 -5.58 -6.57 1.32
C ASP A 395 -4.60 -7.31 2.25
N THR A 396 -4.14 -8.51 1.88
CA THR A 396 -3.11 -9.20 2.67
C THR A 396 -1.83 -8.36 2.77
N PHE A 397 -1.41 -7.71 1.68
CA PHE A 397 -0.24 -6.84 1.67
C PHE A 397 -0.35 -5.76 0.57
N LYS A 398 0.39 -4.65 0.76
CA LYS A 398 0.39 -3.49 -0.15
C LYS A 398 1.68 -3.31 -0.96
N ASP A 399 2.77 -3.94 -0.54
CA ASP A 399 4.07 -3.80 -1.18
C ASP A 399 4.01 -4.30 -2.65
N PRO A 400 4.27 -3.44 -3.65
CA PRO A 400 4.22 -3.83 -5.05
C PRO A 400 5.35 -4.79 -5.46
N GLY A 401 6.43 -4.87 -4.69
CA GLY A 401 7.54 -5.79 -4.94
C GLY A 401 7.30 -7.23 -4.49
N LEU A 402 6.21 -7.51 -3.77
CA LEU A 402 5.83 -8.84 -3.30
C LEU A 402 4.75 -9.48 -4.20
N ILE A 403 4.72 -10.81 -4.24
CA ILE A 403 3.81 -11.59 -5.10
C ILE A 403 2.68 -12.23 -4.30
N GLN A 404 1.45 -12.11 -4.79
CA GLN A 404 0.31 -12.89 -4.28
C GLN A 404 0.20 -14.22 -5.05
N LEU A 405 0.56 -15.32 -4.39
CA LEU A 405 0.43 -16.68 -4.89
C LEU A 405 -0.90 -17.28 -4.41
N THR A 406 -1.83 -17.53 -5.32
CA THR A 406 -3.21 -17.92 -4.97
C THR A 406 -3.53 -19.33 -5.50
N PRO A 407 -3.60 -20.34 -4.61
CA PRO A 407 -4.15 -21.65 -4.93
C PRO A 407 -5.67 -21.68 -4.87
N GLY A 408 -6.26 -22.80 -5.27
CA GLY A 408 -7.71 -23.00 -5.25
C GLY A 408 -8.42 -22.33 -6.42
N VAL A 409 -7.90 -22.54 -7.64
CA VAL A 409 -8.47 -21.97 -8.85
C VAL A 409 -8.82 -23.06 -9.87
N GLN A 410 -10.02 -22.95 -10.43
CA GLN A 410 -10.52 -23.71 -11.58
C GLN A 410 -11.31 -22.76 -12.49
N LEU A 411 -11.55 -23.14 -13.74
CA LEU A 411 -12.38 -22.33 -14.66
C LEU A 411 -13.80 -22.10 -14.15
N GLU A 412 -14.33 -23.06 -13.38
CA GLU A 412 -15.63 -22.98 -12.73
C GLU A 412 -15.48 -23.05 -11.21
N SER A 413 -16.39 -22.40 -10.48
CA SER A 413 -16.42 -22.48 -9.02
C SER A 413 -16.94 -23.85 -8.56
N SER A 414 -16.18 -24.49 -7.68
CA SER A 414 -16.48 -25.82 -7.16
C SER A 414 -15.89 -26.03 -5.76
N LYS A 415 -16.23 -27.15 -5.13
CA LYS A 415 -15.58 -27.65 -3.91
C LYS A 415 -15.25 -29.13 -4.12
N ASP A 416 -14.19 -29.62 -3.50
CA ASP A 416 -13.92 -31.06 -3.45
C ASP A 416 -14.34 -31.68 -2.11
N ASP A 417 -14.28 -33.02 -2.05
CA ASP A 417 -14.70 -33.80 -0.88
C ASP A 417 -13.75 -33.66 0.33
N LEU A 418 -12.59 -33.00 0.16
CA LEU A 418 -11.56 -32.82 1.18
C LEU A 418 -11.41 -31.35 1.62
N GLY A 419 -12.43 -30.52 1.36
CA GLY A 419 -12.52 -29.16 1.86
C GLY A 419 -11.77 -28.10 1.03
N GLN A 420 -11.26 -28.46 -0.15
CA GLN A 420 -10.68 -27.49 -1.08
C GLN A 420 -11.78 -26.69 -1.77
N VAL A 421 -11.66 -25.36 -1.73
CA VAL A 421 -12.57 -24.44 -2.42
C VAL A 421 -11.92 -23.90 -3.69
N TYR A 422 -12.69 -23.86 -4.79
CA TYR A 422 -12.25 -23.36 -6.08
C TYR A 422 -12.99 -22.08 -6.49
N ASN A 423 -12.21 -21.05 -6.85
CA ASN A 423 -12.71 -19.80 -7.42
C ASN A 423 -12.30 -19.67 -8.89
N THR A 424 -13.05 -18.88 -9.64
CA THR A 424 -12.78 -18.59 -11.06
C THR A 424 -11.58 -17.65 -11.23
N PRO A 425 -10.85 -17.70 -12.37
CA PRO A 425 -9.82 -16.73 -12.75
C PRO A 425 -10.20 -15.26 -12.58
N GLU A 426 -11.40 -14.89 -13.02
CA GLU A 426 -11.87 -13.50 -12.98
C GLU A 426 -11.95 -12.99 -11.54
N LYS A 427 -12.66 -13.72 -10.69
CA LYS A 427 -12.77 -13.43 -9.25
C LYS A 427 -11.41 -13.29 -8.57
N VAL A 428 -10.50 -14.25 -8.77
CA VAL A 428 -9.21 -14.22 -8.04
C VAL A 428 -8.29 -13.09 -8.51
N ILE A 429 -8.31 -12.73 -9.80
CA ILE A 429 -7.44 -11.66 -10.32
C ILE A 429 -8.06 -10.28 -10.11
N LEU A 430 -9.32 -10.09 -10.49
CA LEU A 430 -9.98 -8.77 -10.49
C LEU A 430 -10.41 -8.36 -9.08
N GLU A 431 -11.12 -9.23 -8.36
CA GLU A 431 -11.66 -8.89 -7.04
C GLU A 431 -10.63 -9.14 -5.92
N LYS A 432 -9.81 -10.19 -6.08
CA LYS A 432 -8.89 -10.64 -5.02
C LYS A 432 -7.42 -10.29 -5.26
N GLY A 433 -7.07 -9.68 -6.40
CA GLY A 433 -5.74 -9.14 -6.64
C GLY A 433 -4.62 -10.18 -6.79
N ALA A 434 -4.94 -11.42 -7.16
CA ALA A 434 -3.97 -12.50 -7.33
C ALA A 434 -2.95 -12.20 -8.43
N ASP A 435 -1.68 -12.52 -8.18
CA ASP A 435 -0.60 -12.27 -9.14
C ASP A 435 -0.15 -13.53 -9.86
N VAL A 436 -0.01 -14.63 -9.13
CA VAL A 436 0.35 -15.95 -9.66
C VAL A 436 -0.69 -16.95 -9.19
N ILE A 437 -1.26 -17.70 -10.13
CA ILE A 437 -2.42 -18.56 -9.89
C ILE A 437 -1.99 -20.01 -9.96
N VAL A 438 -2.18 -20.75 -8.88
CA VAL A 438 -1.78 -22.16 -8.79
C VAL A 438 -2.93 -23.06 -9.24
N VAL A 439 -2.71 -23.80 -10.33
CA VAL A 439 -3.67 -24.75 -10.90
C VAL A 439 -3.07 -26.14 -10.93
N GLY A 440 -3.75 -27.12 -10.32
CA GLY A 440 -3.36 -28.53 -10.32
C GLY A 440 -4.27 -29.39 -11.18
N ARG A 441 -5.24 -30.07 -10.54
CA ARG A 441 -6.20 -30.99 -11.17
C ARG A 441 -6.83 -30.47 -12.47
N GLY A 442 -7.10 -29.16 -12.57
CA GLY A 442 -7.67 -28.55 -13.79
C GLY A 442 -6.81 -28.70 -15.05
N ILE A 443 -5.50 -28.93 -14.91
CA ILE A 443 -4.56 -29.19 -16.02
C ILE A 443 -4.09 -30.64 -15.97
N VAL A 444 -3.63 -31.11 -14.81
CA VAL A 444 -2.99 -32.43 -14.66
C VAL A 444 -3.94 -33.58 -14.98
N ALA A 445 -5.21 -33.48 -14.62
CA ALA A 445 -6.20 -34.53 -14.87
C ALA A 445 -6.93 -34.38 -16.21
N ALA A 446 -6.55 -33.39 -17.03
CA ALA A 446 -7.21 -33.13 -18.29
C ALA A 446 -6.79 -34.13 -19.38
N LYS A 447 -7.70 -34.41 -20.31
CA LYS A 447 -7.40 -35.26 -21.49
C LYS A 447 -6.27 -34.68 -22.35
N SER A 448 -6.20 -33.35 -22.43
CA SER A 448 -5.13 -32.60 -23.08
C SER A 448 -4.60 -31.54 -22.12
N PRO A 449 -3.54 -31.84 -21.35
CA PRO A 449 -2.95 -30.89 -20.42
C PRO A 449 -2.45 -29.61 -21.08
N VAL A 450 -1.84 -29.71 -22.28
CA VAL A 450 -1.37 -28.54 -23.04
C VAL A 450 -2.52 -27.61 -23.43
N THR A 451 -3.64 -28.14 -23.94
CA THR A 451 -4.81 -27.32 -24.30
C THR A 451 -5.39 -26.62 -23.08
N GLN A 452 -5.44 -27.30 -21.93
CA GLN A 452 -5.90 -26.66 -20.69
C GLN A 452 -4.91 -25.62 -20.18
N ALA A 453 -3.61 -25.87 -20.23
CA ALA A 453 -2.59 -24.90 -19.82
C ALA A 453 -2.68 -23.60 -20.64
N VAL A 454 -2.86 -23.71 -21.96
CA VAL A 454 -3.11 -22.55 -22.84
C VAL A 454 -4.38 -21.81 -22.44
N LEU A 455 -5.48 -22.54 -22.21
CA LEU A 455 -6.76 -21.94 -21.81
C LEU A 455 -6.66 -21.16 -20.49
N TYR A 456 -6.01 -21.74 -19.48
CA TYR A 456 -5.75 -21.05 -18.21
C TYR A 456 -4.84 -19.84 -18.43
N LYS A 457 -3.71 -19.99 -19.13
CA LYS A 457 -2.79 -18.89 -19.42
C LYS A 457 -3.52 -17.69 -20.04
N ASP A 458 -4.27 -17.93 -21.12
CA ASP A 458 -4.94 -16.86 -21.86
C ASP A 458 -6.04 -16.19 -21.04
N THR A 459 -6.80 -16.99 -20.29
CA THR A 459 -7.88 -16.49 -19.41
C THR A 459 -7.31 -15.63 -18.28
N LEU A 460 -6.27 -16.14 -17.60
CA LEU A 460 -5.62 -15.44 -16.49
C LEU A 460 -4.93 -14.16 -16.97
N TRP A 461 -4.26 -14.21 -18.11
CA TRP A 461 -3.59 -13.04 -18.68
C TRP A 461 -4.59 -11.96 -19.12
N LYS A 462 -5.73 -12.35 -19.72
CA LYS A 462 -6.81 -11.43 -20.07
C LYS A 462 -7.36 -10.71 -18.83
N CYS A 463 -7.59 -11.45 -17.73
CA CYS A 463 -8.03 -10.85 -16.46
C CYS A 463 -6.98 -9.87 -15.92
N TYR A 464 -5.70 -10.22 -15.99
CA TYR A 464 -4.61 -9.34 -15.58
C TYR A 464 -4.58 -8.02 -16.38
N LEU A 465 -4.71 -8.09 -17.71
CA LEU A 465 -4.77 -6.90 -18.56
C LEU A 465 -5.97 -6.00 -18.22
N LYS A 466 -7.15 -6.60 -17.97
CA LYS A 466 -8.34 -5.87 -17.51
C LYS A 466 -8.05 -5.15 -16.19
N ARG A 467 -7.44 -5.85 -15.21
CA ARG A 467 -7.06 -5.27 -13.91
C ARG A 467 -6.14 -4.06 -14.04
N VAL A 468 -5.03 -4.21 -14.77
CA VAL A 468 -4.01 -3.16 -14.90
C VAL A 468 -4.51 -1.96 -15.71
N SER A 469 -5.49 -2.16 -16.60
CA SER A 469 -6.11 -1.05 -17.33
C SER A 469 -6.91 -0.08 -16.46
N GLY A 470 -7.23 -0.46 -15.20
CA GLY A 470 -8.09 0.32 -14.31
C GLY A 470 -9.57 0.34 -14.72
N LYS A 471 -9.94 -0.31 -15.84
CA LYS A 471 -11.32 -0.46 -16.30
C LYS A 471 -11.95 -1.71 -15.71
N LEU A 472 -12.20 -1.66 -14.40
CA LEU A 472 -13.07 -2.62 -13.74
C LEU A 472 -14.50 -2.09 -13.94
N GLU A 473 -15.23 -2.64 -14.92
CA GLU A 473 -16.66 -2.36 -15.13
C GLU A 473 -17.51 -2.79 -13.94
#